data_AF-A0A1G6CG72-F1
#
_entry.id   AF-A0A1G6CG72-F1
#
_cell.length_a   1.000
_cell.length_b   1.000
_cell.length_c   1.000
_cell.angle_alpha   90.00
_cell.angle_beta   90.00
_cell.angle_gamma   90.00
#
_symmetry.space_group_name_H-M   'P 1'
#
loop_
_entity.id
_entity.type
_entity.pdbx_description
1 polymer ?
#
loop_
_entity_poly.entity_id
_entity_poly.type
_entity_poly.pdbx_seq_one_letter_code
_entity_poly.pdbx_strand_id
1 'polypeptide(L)'
;MTNTKHSEAVSNALQKRIRTFSRVEKVFYGAIILTAITMAISIIFLQSRNLQVQQQISELNSDINAQKTELNNAKQEVSELTQKSRVTEIANQAGLKAENATIAEVE
;
A
#
# COMPACT_ATOMS: atom_id res chain seq x y z
N MET A 1 -59.87 -22.47 -23.56
CA MET A 1 -60.19 -21.04 -23.29
C MET A 1 -60.09 -20.64 -21.80
N THR A 2 -59.48 -21.45 -20.92
CA THR A 2 -59.44 -21.22 -19.45
C THR A 2 -58.12 -20.64 -18.93
N ASN A 3 -57.02 -20.78 -19.68
CA ASN A 3 -55.68 -20.38 -19.24
C ASN A 3 -55.45 -18.85 -19.30
N THR A 4 -56.09 -18.17 -20.25
CA THR A 4 -55.99 -16.71 -20.41
C THR A 4 -56.67 -15.94 -19.27
N LYS A 5 -57.81 -16.43 -18.78
CA LYS A 5 -58.54 -15.82 -17.66
C LYS A 5 -57.77 -15.87 -16.33
N HIS A 6 -57.00 -16.94 -16.09
CA HIS A 6 -56.14 -17.05 -14.89
C HIS A 6 -54.93 -16.12 -14.97
N SER A 7 -54.28 -16.02 -16.14
CA SER A 7 -53.17 -15.09 -16.37
C SER A 7 -53.61 -13.62 -16.24
N GLU A 8 -54.79 -13.28 -16.76
CA GLU A 8 -55.39 -11.94 -16.60
C GLU A 8 -55.75 -11.64 -15.15
N ALA A 9 -56.28 -12.60 -14.39
CA ALA A 9 -56.59 -12.41 -12.97
C ALA A 9 -55.32 -12.19 -12.12
N VAL A 10 -54.25 -12.93 -12.41
CA VAL A 10 -52.95 -12.77 -11.74
C VAL A 10 -52.29 -11.44 -12.14
N SER A 11 -52.32 -11.09 -13.43
CA SER A 11 -51.82 -9.82 -13.94
C SER A 11 -52.58 -8.64 -13.34
N ASN A 12 -53.91 -8.70 -13.28
CA ASN A 12 -54.74 -7.66 -12.66
C ASN A 12 -54.54 -7.56 -11.16
N ALA A 13 -54.33 -8.67 -10.44
CA ALA A 13 -54.02 -8.65 -9.02
C ALA A 13 -52.63 -8.03 -8.75
N LEU A 14 -51.63 -8.38 -9.56
CA LEU A 14 -50.29 -7.78 -9.51
C LEU A 14 -50.34 -6.30 -9.88
N GLN A 15 -51.07 -5.93 -10.94
CA GLN A 15 -51.21 -4.56 -11.40
C GLN A 15 -51.97 -3.69 -10.40
N LYS A 16 -53.00 -4.23 -9.73
CA LYS A 16 -53.71 -3.56 -8.65
C LYS A 16 -52.81 -3.33 -7.43
N ARG A 17 -51.93 -4.29 -7.10
CA ARG A 17 -50.92 -4.16 -6.04
C ARG A 17 -49.81 -3.14 -6.39
N ILE A 18 -49.37 -3.15 -7.65
CA ILE A 18 -48.41 -2.18 -8.22
C ILE A 18 -49.01 -0.77 -8.32
N ARG A 19 -50.33 -0.67 -8.44
CA ARG A 19 -51.10 0.58 -8.50
C ARG A 19 -51.46 1.13 -7.11
N THR A 20 -51.54 0.27 -6.08
CA THR A 20 -51.69 0.70 -4.67
C THR A 20 -50.40 1.18 -4.04
N PHE A 21 -49.24 0.92 -4.65
CA PHE A 21 -47.98 1.53 -4.22
C PHE A 21 -47.98 3.01 -4.61
N SER A 22 -47.96 3.87 -3.60
CA SER A 22 -47.85 5.32 -3.76
C SER A 22 -46.60 5.67 -4.57
N ARG A 23 -46.62 6.77 -5.33
CA ARG A 23 -45.44 7.24 -6.10
C ARG A 23 -44.17 7.32 -5.25
N VAL A 24 -44.34 7.58 -3.95
CA VAL A 24 -43.28 7.62 -2.93
C VAL A 24 -42.58 6.27 -2.75
N GLU A 25 -43.32 5.16 -2.79
CA GLU A 25 -42.77 3.81 -2.56
C GLU A 25 -41.87 3.37 -3.71
N LYS A 26 -42.24 3.67 -4.97
CA LYS A 26 -41.40 3.41 -6.13
C LYS A 26 -40.10 4.21 -6.09
N VAL A 27 -40.17 5.46 -5.63
CA VAL A 27 -38.99 6.31 -5.44
C VAL A 27 -38.12 5.78 -4.29
N PHE A 28 -38.72 5.29 -3.21
CA PHE A 28 -37.99 4.69 -2.10
C PHE A 28 -37.20 3.45 -2.52
N TYR A 29 -37.84 2.51 -3.22
CA TYR A 29 -37.13 1.33 -3.75
C TYR A 29 -36.08 1.72 -4.81
N GLY A 30 -36.37 2.71 -5.65
CA GLY A 30 -35.41 3.25 -6.61
C GLY A 30 -34.18 3.86 -5.92
N ALA A 31 -34.38 4.62 -4.85
CA ALA A 31 -33.30 5.22 -4.07
C ALA A 31 -32.44 4.15 -3.38
N ILE A 32 -33.03 3.08 -2.85
CA ILE A 32 -32.28 1.97 -2.25
C ILE A 32 -31.38 1.31 -3.30
N ILE A 33 -31.92 1.00 -4.48
CA ILE A 33 -31.15 0.36 -5.56
C ILE A 33 -30.02 1.29 -6.03
N LEU A 34 -30.31 2.58 -6.23
CA LEU A 34 -29.32 3.57 -6.62
C LEU A 34 -28.19 3.65 -5.59
N THR A 35 -28.53 3.72 -4.29
CA THR A 35 -27.56 3.81 -3.21
C THR A 35 -26.71 2.55 -3.10
N ALA A 36 -27.29 1.38 -3.34
CA ALA A 36 -26.55 0.12 -3.37
C ALA A 36 -25.52 0.10 -4.52
N ILE A 37 -25.89 0.59 -5.70
CA ILE A 37 -24.99 0.68 -6.85
C ILE A 37 -23.85 1.68 -6.57
N THR A 38 -24.15 2.86 -6.04
CA THR A 38 -23.11 3.85 -5.73
C THR A 38 -22.15 3.35 -4.65
N MET A 39 -22.66 2.63 -3.63
CA MET A 39 -21.82 1.99 -2.63
C MET A 39 -20.92 0.91 -3.24
N ALA A 40 -21.44 0.04 -4.10
CA ALA A 40 -20.65 -1.01 -4.74
C ALA A 40 -19.46 -0.43 -5.53
N ILE A 41 -19.70 0.60 -6.35
CA ILE A 41 -18.65 1.28 -7.12
C ILE A 41 -17.62 1.90 -6.18
N SER A 42 -18.07 2.56 -5.11
CA SER A 42 -17.19 3.20 -4.13
C SER A 42 -16.27 2.18 -3.45
N ILE A 43 -16.82 1.03 -3.03
CA ILE A 43 -16.07 -0.04 -2.38
C ILE A 43 -15.00 -0.61 -3.31
N ILE A 44 -15.34 -0.87 -4.58
CA ILE A 44 -14.38 -1.38 -5.58
C ILE A 44 -13.23 -0.40 -5.77
N PHE A 45 -13.53 0.91 -5.87
CA PHE A 45 -12.52 1.95 -5.99
C PHE A 45 -11.59 2.02 -4.78
N LEU A 46 -12.15 1.98 -3.56
CA LEU A 46 -11.39 1.96 -2.31
C LEU A 46 -10.49 0.72 -2.22
N GLN A 47 -11.00 -0.47 -2.57
CA GLN A 47 -10.19 -1.69 -2.59
C GLN A 47 -9.05 -1.61 -3.60
N SER A 48 -9.33 -1.13 -4.82
CA SER A 48 -8.31 -0.96 -5.86
C SER A 48 -7.18 -0.01 -5.41
N ARG A 49 -7.52 1.09 -4.74
CA ARG A 49 -6.51 2.01 -4.19
C ARG A 49 -5.74 1.41 -3.03
N ASN A 50 -6.42 0.68 -2.14
CA ASN A 50 -5.77 0.03 -1.01
C ASN A 50 -4.72 -0.99 -1.49
N LEU A 51 -5.07 -1.80 -2.50
CA LEU A 51 -4.13 -2.74 -3.13
C LEU A 51 -2.91 -2.02 -3.74
N GLN A 52 -3.13 -0.91 -4.45
CA GLN A 52 -2.03 -0.11 -5.02
C GLN A 52 -1.12 0.46 -3.93
N VAL A 53 -1.68 1.00 -2.85
CA VAL A 53 -0.90 1.54 -1.72
C VAL A 53 -0.09 0.45 -1.03
N GLN A 54 -0.65 -0.75 -0.84
CA GLN A 54 0.10 -1.88 -0.28
C GLN A 54 1.28 -2.29 -1.16
N GLN A 55 1.07 -2.32 -2.48
CA GLN A 55 2.15 -2.62 -3.42
C GLN A 55 3.26 -1.56 -3.37
N GLN A 56 2.89 -0.27 -3.36
CA GLN A 56 3.85 0.83 -3.22
C GLN A 56 4.64 0.76 -1.91
N ILE A 57 3.99 0.40 -0.80
CA ILE A 57 4.67 0.18 0.49
C ILE A 57 5.65 -0.99 0.40
N SER A 58 5.28 -2.08 -0.28
CA SER A 58 6.14 -3.24 -0.46
C SER A 58 7.38 -2.91 -1.29
N GLU A 59 7.20 -2.21 -2.41
CA GLU A 59 8.29 -1.74 -3.28
C GLU A 59 9.21 -0.79 -2.51
N LEU A 60 8.65 0.20 -1.82
CA LEU A 60 9.42 1.15 -1.01
C LEU A 60 10.22 0.47 0.11
N ASN A 61 9.65 -0.54 0.78
CA ASN A 61 10.37 -1.31 1.81
C ASN A 61 11.53 -2.12 1.21
N SER A 62 11.35 -2.66 0.00
CA SER A 62 12.42 -3.34 -0.73
C SER A 62 13.57 -2.37 -1.04
N ASP A 63 13.24 -1.18 -1.54
CA ASP A 63 14.23 -0.14 -1.87
C ASP A 63 14.99 0.33 -0.62
N ILE A 64 14.28 0.56 0.49
CA ILE A 64 14.90 0.92 1.78
C ILE A 64 15.85 -0.18 2.25
N ASN A 65 15.47 -1.45 2.13
CA ASN A 65 16.32 -2.57 2.54
C ASN A 65 17.56 -2.70 1.64
N ALA A 66 17.41 -2.48 0.33
CA ALA A 66 18.52 -2.46 -0.60
C ALA A 66 19.50 -1.33 -0.25
N GLN A 67 19.00 -0.10 -0.06
CA GLN A 67 19.82 1.04 0.33
C GLN A 67 20.50 0.84 1.69
N LYS A 68 19.80 0.24 2.67
CA LYS A 68 20.38 -0.06 3.98
C LYS A 68 21.52 -1.07 3.87
N THR A 69 21.38 -2.06 2.99
CA THR A 69 22.42 -3.05 2.70
C THR A 69 23.62 -2.38 2.04
N GLU A 70 23.39 -1.55 1.03
CA GLU A 70 24.44 -0.79 0.34
C GLU A 70 25.20 0.14 1.31
N LEU A 71 24.48 0.86 2.16
CA LEU A 71 25.08 1.74 3.17
C LEU A 71 25.93 0.95 4.17
N ASN A 72 25.46 -0.21 4.62
CA ASN A 72 26.24 -1.08 5.50
C ASN A 72 27.51 -1.59 4.82
N ASN A 73 27.42 -2.00 3.55
CA ASN A 73 28.58 -2.42 2.76
C ASN A 73 29.57 -1.27 2.60
N ALA A 74 29.11 -0.07 2.24
CA ALA A 74 29.94 1.12 2.11
C ALA A 74 30.59 1.50 3.44
N LYS A 75 29.87 1.39 4.56
CA LYS A 75 30.44 1.59 5.90
C LYS A 75 31.51 0.56 6.24
N GLN A 76 31.28 -0.71 5.89
CA GLN A 76 32.26 -1.76 6.10
C GLN A 76 33.51 -1.51 5.23
N GLU A 77 33.34 -1.20 3.96
CA GLU A 77 34.42 -0.86 3.04
C GLU A 77 35.23 0.34 3.54
N VAL A 78 34.56 1.42 3.98
CA VAL A 78 35.25 2.56 4.62
C VAL A 78 35.97 2.13 5.89
N SER A 79 35.39 1.26 6.72
CA SER A 79 36.05 0.75 7.91
C SER A 79 37.26 -0.12 7.59
N GLU A 80 37.25 -0.87 6.50
CA GLU A 80 38.37 -1.68 6.01
C GLU A 80 39.47 -0.79 5.41
N LEU A 81 39.10 0.27 4.68
CA LEU A 81 40.04 1.25 4.12
C LEU A 81 40.66 2.16 5.19
N THR A 82 39.88 2.52 6.21
CA THR A 82 40.31 3.38 7.33
C THR A 82 40.95 2.58 8.45
N GLN A 83 40.84 1.25 8.43
CA GLN A 83 41.47 0.41 9.44
C GLN A 83 42.95 0.78 9.49
N LYS A 84 43.37 1.23 10.68
CA LYS A 84 44.71 1.73 11.01
C LYS A 84 45.83 0.93 10.34
N SER A 85 45.65 -0.37 10.09
CA SER A 85 46.57 -1.21 9.31
C SER A 85 47.02 -0.57 7.99
N ARG A 86 46.12 -0.13 7.11
CA ARG A 86 46.51 0.46 5.80
C ARG A 86 47.09 1.86 5.92
N VAL A 87 46.55 2.67 6.82
CA VAL A 87 47.09 4.01 7.10
C VAL A 87 48.51 3.91 7.67
N THR A 88 48.74 2.96 8.59
CA THR A 88 50.04 2.65 9.19
C THR A 88 50.98 1.98 8.19
N GLU A 89 50.48 1.14 7.27
CA GLU A 89 51.27 0.51 6.21
C GLU A 89 51.74 1.53 5.16
N ILE A 90 50.86 2.43 4.72
CA ILE A 90 51.23 3.54 3.83
C ILE A 90 52.20 4.51 4.54
N ALA A 91 51.97 4.81 5.83
CA ALA A 91 52.89 5.63 6.62
C ALA A 91 54.27 4.98 6.75
N ASN A 92 54.32 3.67 7.04
CA ASN A 92 55.57 2.91 7.11
C ASN A 92 56.27 2.80 5.75
N GLN A 93 55.53 2.61 4.64
CA GLN A 93 56.09 2.62 3.27
C GLN A 93 56.59 4.01 2.85
N ALA A 94 55.96 5.08 3.32
CA ALA A 94 56.42 6.46 3.12
C ALA A 94 57.56 6.88 4.06
N GLY A 95 58.09 5.96 4.89
CA GLY A 95 59.19 6.21 5.82
C GLY A 95 58.80 6.93 7.12
N LEU A 96 57.51 7.15 7.35
CA LEU A 96 56.96 7.68 8.61
C LEU A 96 56.76 6.51 9.57
N LYS A 97 57.77 6.21 10.40
CA LYS A 97 57.63 5.25 11.50
C LYS A 97 56.60 5.81 12.49
N ALA A 98 55.44 5.16 12.58
CA ALA A 98 54.49 5.40 13.66
C ALA A 98 55.08 4.84 14.96
N GLU A 99 56.04 5.56 15.55
CA GLU A 99 56.46 5.30 16.91
C GLU A 99 55.27 5.63 17.83
N ASN A 100 54.91 4.69 18.69
CA ASN A 100 53.91 4.88 19.74
C ASN A 100 54.39 5.98 20.70
N ALA A 101 54.23 7.24 20.32
CA ALA A 101 54.33 8.34 21.25
C ALA A 101 53.11 8.24 22.16
N THR A 102 53.32 7.66 23.34
CA THR A 102 52.52 7.90 24.54
C THR A 102 52.15 9.38 24.53
N ILE A 103 50.87 9.68 24.28
CA ILE A 103 50.37 11.05 24.41
C ILE A 103 50.45 11.32 25.91
N ALA A 104 51.53 11.99 26.33
CA ALA A 104 51.60 12.55 27.66
C ALA A 104 50.47 13.58 27.75
N GLU A 105 49.51 13.27 28.61
CA GLU A 105 48.53 14.20 29.14
C GLU A 105 49.28 15.45 29.62
N VAL A 106 48.99 16.58 28.97
CA VAL A 106 49.52 17.89 29.37
C VAL A 106 48.50 18.46 30.35
N GLU A 107 48.92 18.71 31.58
CA GLU A 107 48.18 19.44 32.61
C GLU A 107 47.68 20.81 32.13
#